data_AF-H6QUX6-F1
#
_entry.id   AF-H6QUX6-F1
#
_cell.length_a   1.000
_cell.length_b   1.000
_cell.length_c   1.000
_cell.angle_alpha   90.00
_cell.angle_beta   90.00
_cell.angle_gamma   90.00
#
_symmetry.space_group_name_H-M   'P 1'
#
loop_
_entity.id
_entity.type
_entity.pdbx_description
1 polymer ?
#
loop_
_entity_poly.entity_id
_entity_poly.type
_entity_poly.pdbx_seq_one_letter_code
_entity_poly.pdbx_strand_id
1 'polypeptide(L)'
;MLLWMTMYTLALPGLLRAQGLQLPPADSPACIHLQREPVETTLPCPILYNCHDGHRHVCQIELNASGQRCTGCGDVDDEEYLETCRLGATTHPTVPCPGH
;
A
#
# COMPACT_ATOMS: atom_id res chain seq x y z
N MET A 1 -12.58 -35.44 49.99
CA MET A 1 -13.76 -36.05 49.35
C MET A 1 -14.36 -35.00 48.43
N LEU A 2 -14.29 -35.21 47.09
CA LEU A 2 -15.08 -34.67 45.96
C LEU A 2 -15.51 -33.17 45.99
N LEU A 3 -15.40 -32.32 44.96
CA LEU A 3 -15.33 -32.38 43.50
C LEU A 3 -14.66 -31.07 43.00
N TRP A 4 -13.72 -31.09 42.06
CA TRP A 4 -13.92 -30.96 40.60
C TRP A 4 -14.64 -29.68 40.16
N MET A 5 -13.88 -28.69 39.68
CA MET A 5 -14.17 -27.94 38.43
C MET A 5 -13.00 -27.05 38.06
N THR A 6 -12.09 -27.63 37.28
CA THR A 6 -11.13 -26.93 36.43
C THR A 6 -11.88 -26.07 35.42
N MET A 7 -11.72 -24.75 35.49
CA MET A 7 -12.01 -23.86 34.36
C MET A 7 -10.70 -23.41 33.74
N TYR A 8 -10.29 -24.13 32.68
CA TYR A 8 -9.25 -23.68 31.76
C TYR A 8 -9.84 -22.58 30.87
N THR A 9 -9.58 -21.31 31.18
CA THR A 9 -9.75 -20.25 30.19
C THR A 9 -8.60 -20.31 29.20
N LEU A 10 -8.79 -21.10 28.14
CA LEU A 10 -8.06 -20.95 26.88
C LEU A 10 -8.50 -19.61 26.27
N ALA A 11 -7.92 -18.51 26.76
CA ALA A 11 -7.93 -17.27 26.01
C ALA A 11 -6.96 -17.45 24.85
N LEU A 12 -7.51 -17.82 23.68
CA LEU A 12 -6.78 -17.85 22.42
C LEU A 12 -6.03 -16.52 22.25
N PRO A 13 -4.76 -16.54 21.81
CA PRO A 13 -4.01 -15.32 21.58
C PRO A 13 -4.73 -14.56 20.47
N GLY A 14 -5.23 -13.38 20.80
CA GLY A 14 -5.66 -12.42 19.79
C GLY A 14 -4.44 -12.11 18.93
N LEU A 15 -4.35 -12.75 17.77
CA LEU A 15 -3.48 -12.32 16.69
C LEU A 15 -3.96 -10.92 16.33
N LEU A 16 -3.38 -9.92 17.00
CA LEU A 16 -3.29 -8.58 16.47
C LEU A 16 -2.53 -8.74 15.15
N ARG A 17 -3.26 -8.95 14.07
CA ARG A 17 -2.79 -8.60 12.74
C ARG A 17 -2.56 -7.10 12.81
N ALA A 18 -1.36 -6.71 13.23
CA ALA A 18 -0.76 -5.49 12.75
C ALA A 18 -0.84 -5.64 11.24
N GLN A 19 -1.75 -4.91 10.62
CA GLN A 19 -1.68 -4.64 9.19
C GLN A 19 -0.44 -3.78 9.06
N GLY A 20 0.72 -4.46 9.04
CA GLY A 20 1.98 -3.83 8.72
C GLY A 20 1.75 -3.24 7.35
N LEU A 21 1.58 -1.93 7.32
CA LEU A 21 1.69 -1.16 6.11
C LEU A 21 3.07 -1.51 5.58
N GLN A 22 3.13 -2.44 4.62
CA GLN A 22 4.35 -2.75 3.90
C GLN A 22 4.58 -1.54 3.01
N LEU A 23 5.03 -0.45 3.62
CA LEU A 23 5.71 0.61 2.89
C LEU A 23 6.85 -0.10 2.14
N PRO A 24 7.07 0.23 0.85
CA PRO A 24 8.27 -0.23 0.17
C PRO A 24 9.48 0.08 1.08
N PRO A 25 10.47 -0.82 1.14
CA PRO A 25 11.62 -0.65 2.03
C PRO A 25 12.17 0.76 1.87
N ALA A 26 12.30 1.48 2.98
CA ALA A 26 12.92 2.79 3.01
C ALA A 26 14.36 2.65 2.52
N ASP A 27 14.68 3.41 1.47
CA ASP A 27 16.01 3.62 0.91
C ASP A 27 16.74 2.35 0.44
N SER A 28 16.33 1.84 -0.71
CA SER A 28 17.25 1.12 -1.60
C SER A 28 18.49 2.01 -1.84
N PRO A 29 19.72 1.46 -1.91
CA PRO A 29 20.89 2.27 -2.20
C PRO A 29 20.69 2.99 -3.53
N ALA A 30 20.74 4.34 -3.49
CA ALA A 30 20.52 5.16 -4.67
C ALA A 30 21.49 4.77 -5.79
N CYS A 31 20.96 4.62 -7.01
CA CYS A 31 21.76 4.31 -8.17
C CYS A 31 22.84 5.37 -8.42
N ILE A 32 24.11 4.95 -8.48
CA ILE A 32 25.26 5.84 -8.71
C ILE A 32 25.52 6.16 -10.19
N HIS A 33 24.83 5.50 -11.13
CA HIS A 33 25.03 5.73 -12.56
C HIS A 33 24.38 7.05 -12.99
N LEU A 34 25.15 7.87 -13.71
CA LEU A 34 24.71 9.20 -14.16
C LEU A 34 23.80 9.15 -15.39
N GLN A 35 23.92 8.12 -16.23
CA GLN A 35 23.15 8.06 -17.46
C GLN A 35 21.73 7.54 -17.19
N ARG A 36 20.76 8.43 -17.40
CA ARG A 36 19.34 8.18 -17.21
C ARG A 36 18.56 8.60 -18.46
N GLU A 37 17.42 7.95 -18.69
CA GLU A 37 16.47 8.28 -19.75
C GLU A 37 15.06 8.44 -19.17
N PRO A 38 14.24 9.35 -19.71
CA PRO A 38 12.85 9.48 -19.31
C PRO A 38 12.07 8.22 -19.69
N VAL A 39 11.22 7.75 -18.80
CA VAL A 39 10.35 6.59 -19.02
C VAL A 39 8.93 6.88 -18.53
N GLU A 40 7.94 6.34 -19.25
CA GLU A 40 6.56 6.25 -18.76
C GLU A 40 6.38 4.95 -17.97
N THR A 41 5.81 5.07 -16.78
CA THR A 41 5.57 3.96 -15.85
C THR A 41 4.17 4.09 -15.23
N THR A 42 3.83 3.17 -14.33
CA THR A 42 2.59 3.25 -13.54
C THR A 42 2.91 3.18 -12.05
N LEU A 43 2.24 4.03 -11.28
CA LEU A 43 2.34 4.09 -9.82
C LEU A 43 0.97 3.86 -9.16
N PRO A 44 0.91 3.20 -8.01
CA PRO A 44 -0.34 3.01 -7.28
C PRO A 44 -0.86 4.34 -6.75
N CYS A 45 -2.16 4.61 -6.92
CA CYS A 45 -2.77 5.83 -6.42
C CYS A 45 -2.52 6.02 -4.91
N PRO A 46 -2.00 7.20 -4.48
CA PRO A 46 -1.61 7.42 -3.09
C PRO A 46 -2.80 7.73 -2.16
N ILE A 47 -4.00 7.87 -2.71
CA ILE A 47 -5.19 8.29 -1.97
C ILE A 47 -5.83 7.10 -1.25
N LEU A 48 -6.12 7.30 0.03
CA LEU A 48 -6.84 6.33 0.85
C LEU A 48 -8.35 6.63 0.84
N TYR A 49 -9.18 5.59 0.89
CA TYR A 49 -10.63 5.70 0.92
C TYR A 49 -11.23 4.95 2.11
N ASN A 50 -12.42 5.35 2.55
CA ASN A 50 -13.18 4.60 3.55
C ASN A 50 -14.21 3.74 2.82
N CYS A 51 -14.32 2.46 3.16
CA CYS A 51 -15.41 1.62 2.64
C CYS A 51 -16.71 1.81 3.43
N HIS A 52 -17.80 1.18 2.99
CA HIS A 52 -19.13 1.30 3.64
C HIS A 52 -19.10 0.91 5.12
N ASP A 53 -18.24 -0.03 5.52
CA ASP A 53 -18.06 -0.44 6.91
C ASP A 53 -17.11 0.49 7.71
N GLY A 54 -16.67 1.59 7.11
CA GLY A 54 -15.81 2.59 7.73
C GLY A 54 -14.33 2.22 7.78
N HIS A 55 -13.92 1.11 7.17
CA HIS A 55 -12.51 0.71 7.09
C HIS A 55 -11.75 1.52 6.04
N ARG A 56 -10.50 1.87 6.36
CA ARG A 56 -9.61 2.63 5.46
C ARG A 56 -8.83 1.68 4.57
N HIS A 57 -8.88 1.91 3.26
CA HIS A 57 -8.23 1.09 2.23
C HIS A 57 -7.37 1.92 1.29
N VAL A 58 -6.35 1.27 0.71
CA VAL A 58 -5.52 1.83 -0.36
C VAL A 58 -6.28 1.74 -1.68
N CYS A 59 -6.28 2.82 -2.45
CA CYS A 59 -6.79 2.80 -3.80
C CYS A 59 -5.96 1.88 -4.69
N GLN A 60 -6.60 0.94 -5.37
CA GLN A 60 -5.97 -0.04 -6.24
C GLN A 60 -5.92 0.42 -7.71
N ILE A 61 -6.03 1.73 -7.95
CA ILE A 61 -5.96 2.29 -9.30
C ILE A 61 -4.50 2.62 -9.58
N GLU A 62 -3.96 1.98 -10.61
CA GLU A 62 -2.68 2.35 -11.19
C GLU A 62 -2.84 3.65 -11.98
N LEU A 63 -1.95 4.60 -11.72
CA LEU A 63 -1.91 5.91 -12.38
C LEU A 63 -0.67 5.99 -13.25
N ASN A 64 -0.83 6.60 -14.42
CA ASN A 64 0.29 6.94 -15.28
C ASN A 64 1.25 7.88 -14.55
N ALA A 65 2.54 7.59 -14.66
CA ALA A 65 3.62 8.35 -14.07
C ALA A 65 4.79 8.46 -15.06
N SER A 66 5.61 9.47 -14.87
CA SER A 66 6.91 9.60 -15.54
C SER A 66 8.02 9.42 -14.51
N GLY A 67 9.14 8.84 -14.91
CA GLY A 67 10.33 8.75 -14.07
C GLY A 67 11.62 8.81 -14.90
N GLN A 68 12.74 8.77 -14.20
CA GLN A 68 14.07 8.68 -14.80
C GLN A 68 14.63 7.28 -14.58
N ARG A 69 14.76 6.51 -15.66
CA ARG A 69 15.34 5.17 -15.61
C ARG A 69 16.85 5.23 -15.87
N CYS A 70 17.63 4.63 -14.98
CA CYS A 70 19.04 4.38 -15.23
C CYS A 70 19.21 3.37 -16.38
N THR A 71 20.00 3.72 -17.40
CA THR A 71 20.28 2.83 -18.54
C THR A 71 21.23 1.68 -18.18
N GLY A 72 21.97 1.80 -17.07
CA GLY A 72 22.93 0.80 -16.60
C GLY A 72 22.33 -0.31 -15.73
N CYS A 73 21.41 0.02 -14.83
CA CYS A 73 20.82 -0.95 -13.89
C CYS A 73 19.29 -1.02 -13.90
N GLY A 74 18.61 -0.15 -14.67
CA GLY A 74 17.14 -0.14 -14.76
C GLY A 74 16.42 0.46 -13.56
N ASP A 75 17.16 0.94 -12.56
CA ASP A 75 16.63 1.67 -11.41
C ASP A 75 15.83 2.90 -11.88
N VAL A 76 14.62 3.09 -11.33
CA VAL A 76 13.72 4.20 -11.68
C VAL A 76 13.60 5.11 -10.46
N ASP A 77 13.77 6.40 -10.71
CA ASP A 77 13.78 7.44 -9.68
C ASP A 77 13.07 8.68 -10.22
N ASP A 78 12.92 9.72 -9.39
CA ASP A 78 12.27 10.98 -9.76
C ASP A 78 10.86 10.76 -10.34
N GLU A 79 10.08 9.87 -9.74
CA GLU A 79 8.77 9.50 -10.26
C GLU A 79 7.70 10.57 -9.93
N GLU A 80 6.94 10.98 -10.95
CA GLU A 80 5.90 11.99 -10.86
C GLU A 80 4.60 11.48 -11.53
N TYR A 81 3.45 11.70 -10.87
CA TYR A 81 2.15 11.35 -11.44
C TYR A 81 1.78 12.27 -12.62
N LEU A 82 1.42 11.69 -13.75
CA LEU A 82 0.97 12.41 -14.95
C LEU A 82 -0.54 12.65 -14.96
N GLU A 83 -1.27 11.96 -14.09
CA GLU A 83 -2.72 12.04 -14.01
C GLU A 83 -3.23 12.01 -12.57
N THR A 84 -4.48 12.41 -12.40
CA THR A 84 -5.18 12.31 -11.10
C THR A 84 -6.04 11.06 -11.07
N CYS A 85 -6.29 10.55 -9.86
CA CYS A 85 -7.17 9.39 -9.72
C CYS A 85 -8.58 9.70 -10.21
N ARG A 86 -9.13 8.81 -11.05
CA ARG A 86 -10.50 8.89 -11.58
C ARG A 86 -11.60 8.92 -10.50
N LEU A 87 -11.29 8.51 -9.27
CA LEU A 87 -12.20 8.55 -8.13
C LEU A 87 -12.17 9.90 -7.38
N GLY A 88 -11.29 10.83 -7.79
CA GLY A 88 -11.12 12.14 -7.18
C GLY A 88 -9.68 12.37 -6.70
N ALA A 89 -9.22 13.61 -6.74
CA ALA A 89 -7.84 13.98 -6.39
C ALA A 89 -7.57 14.11 -4.88
N THR A 90 -8.61 14.05 -4.03
CA THR A 90 -8.49 14.32 -2.58
C THR A 90 -9.21 13.29 -1.72
N THR A 91 -10.44 12.94 -2.10
CA THR A 91 -11.26 11.98 -1.37
C THR A 91 -11.96 11.09 -2.37
N HIS A 92 -11.78 9.78 -2.24
CA HIS A 92 -12.57 8.83 -3.01
C HIS A 92 -13.94 8.64 -2.37
N PRO A 93 -14.99 8.41 -3.18
CA PRO A 93 -16.30 8.05 -2.65
C PRO A 93 -16.21 6.78 -1.80
N THR A 94 -17.13 6.65 -0.86
CA THR A 94 -17.27 5.41 -0.09
C THR A 94 -17.72 4.29 -1.04
N VAL A 95 -16.97 3.19 -1.06
CA VAL A 95 -17.24 2.01 -1.92
C VAL A 95 -17.34 0.74 -1.06
N PRO A 96 -17.82 -0.40 -1.58
CA PRO A 96 -17.79 -1.67 -0.85
C PRO A 96 -16.36 -2.04 -0.43
N CYS A 97 -16.22 -2.71 0.72
CA CYS A 97 -14.91 -3.14 1.18
C CYS A 97 -14.36 -4.23 0.25
N PRO A 98 -13.06 -4.18 -0.10
CA PRO A 98 -12.46 -5.15 -1.01
C PRO A 98 -12.51 -6.56 -0.41
N GLY A 99 -13.13 -7.50 -1.12
CA GLY A 99 -13.22 -8.91 -0.72
C GLY A 99 -14.51 -9.33 0.00
N HIS A 100 -15.54 -8.47 0.03
CA HIS A 100 -16.89 -8.79 0.51
C HIS A 100 -17.91 -8.96 -0.62
#